data_AF-A0AAV1QP47-F1
#
_entry.id   AF-A0AAV1QP47-F1
#
_cell.length_a   1.000
_cell.length_b   1.000
_cell.length_c   1.000
_cell.angle_alpha   90.00
_cell.angle_beta   90.00
_cell.angle_gamma   90.00
#
_symmetry.space_group_name_H-M   'P 1'
#
loop_
_entity.id
_entity.type
_entity.pdbx_description
1 polymer ?
#
loop_
_entity_poly.entity_id
_entity_poly.type
_entity_poly.pdbx_seq_one_letter_code
_entity_poly.pdbx_strand_id
1 'polypeptide(L)'
;MAKRCLPFLLLLQLWLQLAVSHSIVKFLPGFQGPLPFHLETAYVGVDEAQDVQLFYYFIKSQGNPKEDPLLLWLTGGPGCSSLSALAFEIGPIRFEEKEYNGSLPALVLNPHSWTQVANIILVDLPAGTGFSYARNPLAFQRRDFKQVSQADQFLRKWLMHHQEFLSNPVYIAGDSYSGLTVPAIVQKISNGNNEDMKPLINLKGYMLGNPVTDPTFDDNSKVPFAHGMGLISDELYESYKELLATYWANDDDVRKALHVQEGSIGEWQRCNFNYTREIHSSIKYHIDLGIIGYRRLIYSGDHDMVIPFLGTQAWIRSLNYSIVDDWRPWHSHGQVAGYTRTYSNQLTFATVMGGGHTAPEYKPAECFAMFKRWIIQEPL
;
A
#
# COMPACT_ATOMS: atom_id res chain seq x y z
N MET A 1 -3.69 7.42 -84.44
CA MET A 1 -4.56 8.09 -83.45
C MET A 1 -5.15 7.00 -82.54
N ALA A 2 -4.66 6.89 -81.31
CA ALA A 2 -5.19 5.94 -80.33
C ALA A 2 -5.21 6.65 -78.97
N LYS A 3 -6.40 6.91 -78.42
CA LYS A 3 -6.57 7.38 -77.04
C LYS A 3 -7.64 6.53 -76.34
N ARG A 4 -7.08 5.60 -75.56
CA ARG A 4 -7.53 4.93 -74.34
C ARG A 4 -8.86 5.41 -73.74
N CYS A 5 -9.81 4.48 -73.61
CA CYS A 5 -10.84 4.49 -72.58
C CYS A 5 -10.25 3.96 -71.26
N LEU A 6 -10.50 4.66 -70.15
CA LEU A 6 -10.22 4.22 -68.78
C LEU A 6 -11.53 3.69 -68.17
N PRO A 7 -11.60 2.48 -67.59
CA PRO A 7 -12.78 2.09 -66.82
C PRO A 7 -12.65 2.59 -65.39
N PHE A 8 -13.73 3.20 -64.90
CA PHE A 8 -13.90 3.64 -63.52
C PHE A 8 -14.17 2.40 -62.65
N LEU A 9 -13.19 1.96 -61.86
CA LEU A 9 -13.35 0.89 -60.87
C LEU A 9 -14.00 1.49 -59.61
N LEU A 10 -15.31 1.28 -59.44
CA LEU A 10 -16.00 1.50 -58.18
C LEU A 10 -15.55 0.42 -57.18
N LEU A 11 -14.70 0.79 -56.22
CA LEU A 11 -14.42 -0.03 -55.04
C LEU A 11 -15.59 0.09 -54.06
N LEU A 12 -16.49 -0.89 -54.11
CA LEU A 12 -17.48 -1.12 -53.05
C LEU A 12 -16.72 -1.69 -51.84
N GLN A 13 -16.38 -0.85 -50.86
CA GLN A 13 -15.92 -1.34 -49.56
C GLN A 13 -17.12 -1.96 -48.83
N LEU A 14 -17.28 -3.29 -48.96
CA LEU A 14 -18.15 -4.06 -48.07
C LEU A 14 -17.52 -4.06 -46.67
N TRP A 15 -18.06 -3.24 -45.77
CA TRP A 15 -17.79 -3.38 -44.35
C TRP A 15 -18.58 -4.60 -43.87
N LEU A 16 -17.91 -5.75 -43.71
CA LEU A 16 -18.47 -6.86 -42.95
C LEU A 16 -18.64 -6.40 -41.49
N GLN A 17 -19.84 -5.95 -41.13
CA GLN A 17 -20.25 -5.88 -39.73
C GLN A 17 -20.39 -7.32 -39.24
N LEU A 18 -19.35 -7.83 -38.57
CA LEU A 18 -19.51 -8.96 -37.67
C LEU A 18 -20.52 -8.53 -36.61
N ALA A 19 -21.75 -9.04 -36.71
CA ALA A 19 -22.80 -8.77 -35.75
C ALA A 19 -22.36 -9.32 -34.38
N VAL A 20 -21.86 -8.44 -33.51
CA VAL A 20 -21.66 -8.77 -32.10
C VAL A 20 -23.05 -8.82 -31.47
N SER A 21 -23.46 -10.03 -31.07
CA SER A 21 -24.75 -10.26 -30.42
C SER A 21 -24.68 -9.76 -28.99
N HIS A 22 -25.18 -8.55 -28.76
CA HIS A 22 -25.39 -8.00 -27.44
C HIS A 22 -26.76 -8.44 -26.88
N SER A 23 -26.81 -8.78 -25.60
CA SER A 23 -28.03 -9.28 -24.96
C SER A 23 -28.57 -8.25 -23.97
N ILE A 24 -29.76 -7.74 -24.24
CA ILE A 24 -30.50 -6.90 -23.28
C ILE A 24 -31.14 -7.82 -22.23
N VAL A 25 -30.73 -7.66 -20.99
CA VAL A 25 -31.24 -8.42 -19.85
C VAL A 25 -32.48 -7.71 -19.32
N LYS A 26 -33.65 -8.33 -19.55
CA LYS A 26 -34.94 -7.82 -19.02
C LYS A 26 -35.29 -8.37 -17.64
N PHE A 27 -34.78 -9.55 -17.31
CA PHE A 27 -35.06 -10.27 -16.08
C PHE A 27 -33.76 -10.87 -15.53
N LEU A 28 -33.50 -10.66 -14.24
CA LEU A 28 -32.40 -11.29 -13.53
C LEU A 28 -32.96 -12.22 -12.45
N PRO A 29 -32.53 -13.49 -12.38
CA PRO A 29 -32.83 -14.35 -11.25
C PRO A 29 -32.45 -13.66 -9.93
N GLY A 30 -33.35 -13.70 -8.94
CA GLY A 30 -33.20 -13.00 -7.67
C GLY A 30 -33.83 -11.62 -7.62
N PHE A 31 -34.04 -10.94 -8.76
CA PHE A 31 -34.74 -9.66 -8.82
C PHE A 31 -36.24 -9.85 -9.07
N GLN A 32 -37.09 -9.17 -8.30
CA GLN A 32 -38.55 -9.31 -8.45
C GLN A 32 -39.07 -8.48 -9.64
N GLY A 33 -39.54 -9.17 -10.69
CA GLY A 33 -40.11 -8.54 -11.87
C GLY A 33 -39.07 -8.13 -12.94
N PRO A 34 -39.48 -7.38 -13.97
CA PRO A 34 -38.53 -6.87 -14.97
C PRO A 34 -37.61 -5.80 -14.36
N LEU A 35 -36.37 -5.73 -14.86
CA LEU A 35 -35.44 -4.68 -14.46
C LEU A 35 -35.98 -3.29 -14.85
N PRO A 36 -36.02 -2.32 -13.93
CA PRO A 36 -36.49 -0.96 -14.23
C PRO A 36 -35.42 -0.09 -14.92
N PHE A 37 -34.27 -0.67 -15.24
CA PHE A 37 -33.15 -0.01 -15.92
C PHE A 37 -32.66 -0.86 -17.09
N HIS A 38 -31.98 -0.22 -18.03
CA HIS A 38 -31.37 -0.92 -19.16
C HIS A 38 -30.08 -1.60 -18.71
N LEU A 39 -30.05 -2.93 -18.76
CA LEU A 39 -28.84 -3.74 -18.59
C LEU A 39 -28.55 -4.48 -19.89
N GLU A 40 -27.37 -4.25 -20.43
CA GLU A 40 -26.83 -4.99 -21.55
C GLU A 40 -25.60 -5.78 -21.10
N THR A 41 -25.46 -7.00 -21.61
CA THR A 41 -24.26 -7.82 -21.38
C THR A 41 -23.81 -8.46 -22.67
N ALA A 42 -22.50 -8.52 -22.89
CA ALA A 42 -21.91 -9.25 -24.02
C ALA A 42 -20.42 -9.48 -23.83
N TYR A 43 -19.79 -10.01 -24.88
CA TYR A 43 -18.35 -10.16 -25.00
C TYR A 43 -17.80 -9.23 -26.08
N VAL A 44 -16.64 -8.64 -25.82
CA VAL A 44 -15.84 -7.93 -26.83
C VAL A 44 -14.50 -8.65 -26.98
N GLY A 45 -14.18 -9.07 -28.20
CA GLY A 45 -12.90 -9.66 -28.54
C GLY A 45 -11.79 -8.63 -28.62
N VAL A 46 -10.68 -8.86 -27.90
CA VAL A 46 -9.50 -7.98 -27.86
C VAL A 46 -8.23 -8.75 -28.25
N ASP A 47 -7.17 -8.00 -28.56
CA ASP A 47 -5.98 -8.44 -29.29
C ASP A 47 -6.24 -8.66 -30.80
N GLU A 48 -5.18 -8.71 -31.61
CA GLU A 48 -5.26 -8.88 -33.06
C GLU A 48 -5.99 -10.17 -33.44
N ALA A 49 -5.67 -11.27 -32.74
CA ALA A 49 -6.29 -12.58 -32.94
C ALA A 49 -7.70 -12.70 -32.31
N GLN A 50 -8.14 -11.73 -31.51
CA GLN A 50 -9.36 -11.79 -30.70
C GLN A 50 -9.43 -13.05 -29.80
N ASP A 51 -8.27 -13.51 -29.34
CA ASP A 51 -8.18 -14.70 -28.49
C ASP A 51 -8.62 -14.41 -27.06
N VAL A 52 -8.67 -13.15 -26.64
CA VAL A 52 -9.25 -12.74 -25.36
C VAL A 52 -10.65 -12.18 -25.60
N GLN A 53 -11.61 -12.66 -24.80
CA GLN A 53 -13.00 -12.25 -24.84
C GLN A 53 -13.35 -11.62 -23.50
N LEU A 54 -13.58 -10.31 -23.50
CA LEU A 54 -13.90 -9.55 -22.29
C LEU A 54 -15.41 -9.43 -22.13
N PHE A 55 -15.92 -9.94 -21.02
CA PHE A 55 -17.31 -9.80 -20.62
C PHE A 55 -17.54 -8.44 -19.98
N TYR A 56 -18.70 -7.85 -20.23
CA TYR A 56 -19.08 -6.59 -19.60
C TYR A 56 -20.57 -6.52 -19.27
N TYR A 57 -20.88 -5.62 -18.34
CA TYR A 57 -22.22 -5.14 -18.02
C TYR A 57 -22.29 -3.66 -18.39
N PHE A 58 -23.24 -3.29 -19.24
CA PHE A 58 -23.49 -1.89 -19.57
C PHE A 58 -24.85 -1.48 -19.04
N ILE A 59 -24.87 -0.37 -18.29
CA ILE A 59 -26.07 0.19 -17.71
C ILE A 59 -26.19 1.64 -18.17
N LYS A 60 -27.34 1.98 -18.78
CA LYS A 60 -27.61 3.35 -19.19
C LYS A 60 -27.89 4.24 -17.99
N SER A 61 -27.57 5.51 -18.11
CA SER A 61 -27.95 6.51 -17.13
C SER A 61 -29.47 6.52 -16.91
N GLN A 62 -29.92 6.77 -15.68
CA GLN A 62 -31.32 7.03 -15.36
C GLN A 62 -31.74 8.46 -15.71
N GLY A 63 -30.76 9.36 -15.91
CA GLY A 63 -30.96 10.72 -16.38
C GLY A 63 -31.15 10.79 -17.89
N ASN A 64 -30.20 11.40 -18.60
CA ASN A 64 -30.18 11.47 -20.07
C ASN A 64 -28.99 10.67 -20.62
N PRO A 65 -29.16 9.37 -20.95
CA PRO A 65 -28.09 8.52 -21.49
C PRO A 65 -27.33 9.10 -22.69
N LYS A 66 -27.96 9.97 -23.49
CA LYS A 66 -27.33 10.57 -24.69
C LYS A 66 -26.35 11.71 -24.35
N GLU A 67 -26.50 12.33 -23.18
CA GLU A 67 -25.70 13.48 -22.76
C GLU A 67 -24.83 13.16 -21.54
N ASP A 68 -25.33 12.30 -20.65
CA ASP A 68 -24.66 11.93 -19.41
C ASP A 68 -23.33 11.19 -19.69
N PRO A 69 -22.31 11.35 -18.83
CA PRO A 69 -21.00 10.74 -19.04
C PRO A 69 -21.05 9.22 -19.22
N LEU A 70 -20.07 8.70 -19.97
CA LEU A 70 -19.77 7.27 -20.08
C LEU A 70 -18.58 6.95 -19.16
N LEU A 71 -18.81 6.08 -18.18
CA LEU A 71 -17.81 5.64 -17.22
C LEU A 71 -17.41 4.19 -17.51
N LEU A 72 -16.13 3.96 -17.83
CA LEU A 72 -15.56 2.61 -17.84
C LEU A 72 -15.03 2.29 -16.44
N TRP A 73 -15.58 1.30 -15.76
CA TRP A 73 -15.14 0.88 -14.42
C TRP A 73 -14.32 -0.42 -14.47
N LEU A 74 -13.22 -0.44 -13.73
CA LEU A 74 -12.31 -1.55 -13.57
C LEU A 74 -12.15 -1.90 -12.09
N THR A 75 -12.66 -3.05 -11.68
CA THR A 75 -12.45 -3.55 -10.32
C THR A 75 -11.02 -4.05 -10.14
N GLY A 76 -10.40 -3.79 -8.98
CA GLY A 76 -9.00 -4.12 -8.71
C GLY A 76 -8.67 -5.61 -8.51
N GLY A 77 -7.94 -5.94 -7.45
CA GLY A 77 -7.44 -7.29 -7.15
C GLY A 77 -5.90 -7.39 -7.20
N PRO A 78 -5.27 -7.74 -8.34
CA PRO A 78 -5.82 -7.82 -9.69
C PRO A 78 -6.71 -9.04 -9.96
N GLY A 79 -7.67 -8.89 -10.88
CA GLY A 79 -8.51 -9.99 -11.37
C GLY A 79 -9.80 -10.21 -10.58
N CYS A 80 -10.26 -9.20 -9.85
CA CYS A 80 -11.59 -9.19 -9.24
C CYS A 80 -12.64 -8.83 -10.29
N SER A 81 -13.79 -9.51 -10.27
CA SER A 81 -14.86 -9.27 -11.23
C SER A 81 -15.56 -7.94 -10.97
N SER A 82 -15.93 -7.24 -12.04
CA SER A 82 -16.75 -6.03 -11.98
C SER A 82 -18.24 -6.31 -11.69
N LEU A 83 -18.60 -7.58 -11.48
CA LEU A 83 -19.83 -7.92 -10.75
C LEU A 83 -19.81 -7.34 -9.32
N SER A 84 -18.62 -7.17 -8.72
CA SER A 84 -18.45 -6.49 -7.43
C SER A 84 -19.02 -5.08 -7.52
N ALA A 85 -18.59 -4.33 -8.52
CA ALA A 85 -19.08 -2.99 -8.79
C ALA A 85 -20.58 -2.94 -9.08
N LEU A 86 -21.12 -3.97 -9.76
CA LEU A 86 -22.54 -4.05 -10.11
C LEU A 86 -23.45 -4.21 -8.87
N ALA A 87 -23.04 -4.98 -7.88
CA ALA A 87 -23.91 -5.47 -6.81
C ALA A 87 -23.49 -5.06 -5.38
N PHE A 88 -22.25 -4.63 -5.16
CA PHE A 88 -21.73 -4.25 -3.84
C PHE A 88 -21.33 -2.77 -3.76
N GLU A 89 -21.12 -2.11 -4.89
CA GLU A 89 -20.56 -0.75 -4.92
C GLU A 89 -21.50 0.23 -5.63
N ILE A 90 -21.27 0.48 -6.93
CA ILE A 90 -21.85 1.63 -7.66
C ILE A 90 -23.06 1.26 -8.54
N GLY A 91 -23.28 -0.02 -8.78
CA GLY A 91 -24.30 -0.52 -9.68
C GLY A 91 -25.74 -0.37 -9.15
N PRO A 92 -26.74 -0.64 -10.01
CA PRO A 92 -28.16 -0.36 -9.75
C PRO A 92 -28.85 -1.38 -8.84
N ILE A 93 -28.16 -2.47 -8.50
CA ILE A 93 -28.68 -3.56 -7.69
C ILE A 93 -27.76 -3.83 -6.50
N ARG A 94 -28.30 -4.52 -5.50
CA ARG A 94 -27.53 -5.10 -4.41
C ARG A 94 -28.18 -6.38 -3.92
N PHE A 95 -27.40 -7.23 -3.29
CA PHE A 95 -27.93 -8.40 -2.60
C PHE A 95 -28.78 -7.96 -1.40
N GLU A 96 -29.92 -8.60 -1.21
CA GLU A 96 -30.70 -8.42 0.01
C GLU A 96 -29.98 -9.10 1.18
N GLU A 97 -29.61 -8.32 2.20
CA GLU A 97 -28.88 -8.79 3.37
C GLU A 97 -29.80 -9.56 4.31
N LYS A 98 -29.98 -10.84 4.02
CA LYS A 98 -30.69 -11.82 4.86
C LYS A 98 -29.80 -13.03 5.09
N GLU A 99 -30.08 -13.75 6.17
CA GLU A 99 -29.41 -15.02 6.46
C GLU A 99 -29.57 -15.98 5.26
N TYR A 100 -28.45 -16.58 4.83
CA TYR A 100 -28.45 -17.47 3.68
C TYR A 100 -29.18 -18.77 4.00
N ASN A 101 -30.32 -18.96 3.36
CA ASN A 101 -31.21 -20.09 3.60
C ASN A 101 -31.06 -21.23 2.56
N GLY A 102 -30.01 -21.19 1.72
CA GLY A 102 -29.76 -22.19 0.67
C GLY A 102 -30.49 -21.93 -0.66
N SER A 103 -31.32 -20.88 -0.75
CA SER A 103 -31.97 -20.46 -1.99
C SER A 103 -31.17 -19.39 -2.75
N LEU A 104 -31.55 -19.09 -3.99
CA LEU A 104 -30.93 -18.03 -4.77
C LEU A 104 -31.09 -16.68 -4.03
N PRO A 105 -30.00 -15.92 -3.79
CA PRO A 105 -30.07 -14.63 -3.12
C PRO A 105 -31.01 -13.66 -3.85
N ALA A 106 -31.84 -12.96 -3.09
CA ALA A 106 -32.68 -11.89 -3.63
C ALA A 106 -31.83 -10.65 -3.97
N LEU A 107 -32.24 -9.95 -5.03
CA LEU A 107 -31.67 -8.70 -5.49
C LEU A 107 -32.70 -7.59 -5.30
N VAL A 108 -32.25 -6.48 -4.75
CA VAL A 108 -33.04 -5.25 -4.58
C VAL A 108 -32.33 -4.08 -5.26
N LEU A 109 -33.06 -2.99 -5.50
CA LEU A 109 -32.45 -1.78 -6.07
C LEU A 109 -31.46 -1.14 -5.09
N ASN A 110 -30.37 -0.61 -5.64
CA ASN A 110 -29.46 0.27 -4.93
C ASN A 110 -29.90 1.73 -5.12
N PRO A 111 -30.45 2.40 -4.08
CA PRO A 111 -30.89 3.80 -4.20
C PRO A 111 -29.75 4.80 -4.36
N HIS A 112 -28.49 4.38 -4.17
CA HIS A 112 -27.29 5.20 -4.31
C HIS A 112 -26.46 4.83 -5.54
N SER A 113 -27.07 4.14 -6.51
CA SER A 113 -26.37 3.78 -7.74
C SER A 113 -25.88 5.00 -8.49
N TRP A 114 -24.64 4.93 -8.98
CA TRP A 114 -24.04 5.99 -9.79
C TRP A 114 -24.66 6.08 -11.18
N THR A 115 -25.42 5.05 -11.59
CA THR A 115 -26.22 5.07 -12.82
C THR A 115 -27.29 6.15 -12.81
N GLN A 116 -27.56 6.81 -11.68
CA GLN A 116 -28.43 8.00 -11.62
C GLN A 116 -27.95 9.16 -12.51
N VAL A 117 -26.65 9.26 -12.77
CA VAL A 117 -26.05 10.41 -13.49
C VAL A 117 -25.01 10.00 -14.54
N ALA A 118 -24.82 8.70 -14.80
CA ALA A 118 -23.82 8.20 -15.74
C ALA A 118 -24.25 6.91 -16.41
N ASN A 119 -23.83 6.75 -17.66
CA ASN A 119 -23.78 5.46 -18.33
C ASN A 119 -22.55 4.71 -17.84
N ILE A 120 -22.66 3.46 -17.42
CA ILE A 120 -21.57 2.73 -16.80
C ILE A 120 -21.32 1.42 -17.54
N ILE A 121 -20.06 1.23 -17.97
CA ILE A 121 -19.54 -0.05 -18.47
C ILE A 121 -18.69 -0.67 -17.36
N LEU A 122 -19.14 -1.80 -16.83
CA LEU A 122 -18.41 -2.62 -15.88
C LEU A 122 -17.76 -3.77 -16.65
N VAL A 123 -16.44 -3.81 -16.75
CA VAL A 123 -15.74 -4.84 -17.55
C VAL A 123 -14.96 -5.80 -16.65
N ASP A 124 -15.06 -7.08 -16.94
CA ASP A 124 -14.23 -8.11 -16.31
C ASP A 124 -12.87 -8.16 -17.02
N LEU A 125 -11.80 -7.76 -16.34
CA LEU A 125 -10.47 -7.64 -16.94
C LEU A 125 -9.39 -7.87 -15.86
N PRO A 126 -8.30 -8.64 -16.12
CA PRO A 126 -7.89 -9.29 -17.36
C PRO A 126 -8.63 -10.60 -17.67
N ALA A 127 -8.24 -11.30 -18.75
CA ALA A 127 -8.76 -12.63 -19.09
C ALA A 127 -8.67 -13.62 -17.90
N GLY A 128 -9.76 -14.35 -17.67
CA GLY A 128 -9.94 -15.24 -16.52
C GLY A 128 -10.52 -14.56 -15.27
N THR A 129 -10.84 -13.26 -15.36
CA THR A 129 -11.59 -12.52 -14.34
C THR A 129 -13.08 -12.66 -14.61
N GLY A 130 -13.88 -12.96 -13.59
CA GLY A 130 -15.34 -13.09 -13.73
C GLY A 130 -15.72 -14.00 -14.90
N PHE A 131 -16.45 -13.45 -15.87
CA PHE A 131 -16.86 -14.19 -17.08
C PHE A 131 -15.92 -14.03 -18.28
N SER A 132 -14.90 -13.17 -18.19
CA SER A 132 -13.91 -12.99 -19.27
C SER A 132 -12.99 -14.20 -19.41
N TYR A 133 -12.66 -14.58 -20.64
CA TYR A 133 -11.86 -15.78 -20.92
C TYR A 133 -10.86 -15.59 -22.06
N ALA A 134 -9.92 -16.51 -22.16
CA ALA A 134 -9.01 -16.64 -23.29
C ALA A 134 -9.27 -17.96 -24.03
N ARG A 135 -9.20 -17.93 -25.37
CA ARG A 135 -9.42 -19.11 -26.24
C ARG A 135 -8.24 -20.08 -26.25
N ASN A 136 -7.06 -19.62 -25.83
CA ASN A 136 -5.86 -20.44 -25.73
C ASN A 136 -4.98 -20.02 -24.53
N PRO A 137 -4.09 -20.91 -24.04
CA PRO A 137 -3.26 -20.63 -22.86
C PRO A 137 -2.28 -19.46 -23.05
N LEU A 138 -1.78 -19.23 -24.27
CA LEU A 138 -0.85 -18.12 -24.54
C LEU A 138 -1.52 -16.75 -24.38
N ALA A 139 -2.81 -16.67 -24.73
CA ALA A 139 -3.60 -15.47 -24.57
C ALA A 139 -3.94 -15.15 -23.10
N PHE A 140 -3.83 -16.13 -22.19
CA PHE A 140 -4.14 -15.99 -20.76
C PHE A 140 -3.08 -15.22 -19.93
N GLN A 141 -2.05 -14.67 -20.58
CA GLN A 141 -1.05 -13.86 -19.88
C GLN A 141 -1.69 -12.66 -19.17
N ARG A 142 -1.47 -12.56 -17.86
CA ARG A 142 -1.95 -11.47 -17.01
C ARG A 142 -0.78 -10.54 -16.70
N ARG A 143 -0.65 -9.46 -17.48
CA ARG A 143 0.41 -8.46 -17.35
C ARG A 143 -0.21 -7.07 -17.48
N ASP A 144 0.26 -6.10 -16.71
CA ASP A 144 -0.34 -4.76 -16.65
C ASP A 144 -0.40 -4.08 -18.01
N PHE A 145 0.71 -4.03 -18.76
CA PHE A 145 0.72 -3.43 -20.10
C PHE A 145 -0.20 -4.13 -21.10
N LYS A 146 -0.43 -5.44 -20.92
CA LYS A 146 -1.38 -6.18 -21.73
C LYS A 146 -2.81 -5.78 -21.36
N GLN A 147 -3.10 -5.72 -20.06
CA GLN A 147 -4.39 -5.24 -19.53
C GLN A 147 -4.72 -3.83 -20.03
N VAL A 148 -3.75 -2.91 -19.94
CA VAL A 148 -3.86 -1.53 -20.42
C VAL A 148 -4.19 -1.49 -21.91
N SER A 149 -3.50 -2.31 -22.71
CA SER A 149 -3.75 -2.36 -24.16
C SER A 149 -5.09 -2.97 -24.53
N GLN A 150 -5.54 -3.98 -23.77
CA GLN A 150 -6.83 -4.62 -23.97
C GLN A 150 -8.00 -3.73 -23.56
N ALA A 151 -7.86 -2.91 -22.51
CA ALA A 151 -8.89 -1.95 -22.10
C ALA A 151 -9.12 -0.85 -23.15
N ASP A 152 -8.05 -0.28 -23.72
CA ASP A 152 -8.15 0.69 -24.81
C ASP A 152 -8.83 0.08 -26.05
N GLN A 153 -8.40 -1.13 -26.47
CA GLN A 153 -9.03 -1.85 -27.57
C GLN A 153 -10.51 -2.17 -27.29
N PHE A 154 -10.81 -2.61 -26.07
CA PHE A 154 -12.17 -2.90 -25.63
C PHE A 154 -13.06 -1.67 -25.81
N LEU A 155 -12.68 -0.53 -25.23
CA LEU A 155 -13.49 0.68 -25.25
C LEU A 155 -13.70 1.20 -26.68
N ARG A 156 -12.65 1.20 -27.50
CA ARG A 156 -12.73 1.60 -28.92
C ARG A 156 -13.67 0.69 -29.71
N LYS A 157 -13.54 -0.63 -29.58
CA LYS A 157 -14.43 -1.60 -30.25
C LYS A 157 -15.87 -1.50 -29.73
N TRP A 158 -16.04 -1.25 -28.44
CA TRP A 158 -17.36 -1.04 -27.84
C TRP A 158 -18.04 0.20 -28.45
N LEU A 159 -17.33 1.33 -28.52
CA LEU A 159 -17.83 2.58 -29.14
C LEU A 159 -18.11 2.46 -30.64
N MET A 160 -17.40 1.60 -31.36
CA MET A 160 -17.71 1.32 -32.77
C MET A 160 -19.10 0.68 -32.95
N HIS A 161 -19.53 -0.14 -31.98
CA HIS A 161 -20.86 -0.77 -31.98
C HIS A 161 -21.92 0.07 -31.27
N HIS A 162 -21.52 1.07 -30.49
CA HIS A 162 -22.38 1.95 -29.68
C HIS A 162 -22.14 3.41 -30.05
N GLN A 163 -22.34 3.72 -31.33
CA GLN A 163 -21.97 5.02 -31.91
C GLN A 163 -22.72 6.20 -31.27
N GLU A 164 -23.88 5.96 -30.66
CA GLU A 164 -24.63 6.97 -29.93
C GLU A 164 -23.88 7.51 -28.70
N PHE A 165 -22.85 6.82 -28.21
CA PHE A 165 -22.04 7.25 -27.08
C PHE A 165 -20.72 7.96 -27.47
N LEU A 166 -20.44 8.12 -28.78
CA LEU A 166 -19.19 8.74 -29.26
C LEU A 166 -19.02 10.20 -28.77
N SER A 167 -20.13 10.93 -28.60
CA SER A 167 -20.10 12.31 -28.12
C SER A 167 -20.08 12.44 -26.59
N ASN A 168 -20.42 11.38 -25.86
CA ASN A 168 -20.54 11.46 -24.40
C ASN A 168 -19.17 11.74 -23.76
N PRO A 169 -19.11 12.57 -22.70
CA PRO A 169 -17.90 12.70 -21.89
C PRO A 169 -17.45 11.35 -21.34
N VAL A 170 -16.22 10.93 -21.61
CA VAL A 170 -15.70 9.62 -21.17
C VAL A 170 -14.78 9.76 -19.97
N TYR A 171 -15.03 8.97 -18.93
CA TYR A 171 -14.18 8.82 -17.76
C TYR A 171 -13.76 7.37 -17.58
N ILE A 172 -12.53 7.14 -17.16
CA ILE A 172 -12.04 5.81 -16.77
C ILE A 172 -11.96 5.76 -15.25
N ALA A 173 -12.49 4.72 -14.61
CA ALA A 173 -12.49 4.61 -13.16
C ALA A 173 -12.21 3.20 -12.69
N GLY A 174 -11.88 3.09 -11.42
CA GLY A 174 -11.67 1.81 -10.76
C GLY A 174 -11.21 1.97 -9.32
N ASP A 175 -10.96 0.86 -8.67
CA ASP A 175 -10.56 0.81 -7.27
C ASP A 175 -9.34 -0.11 -7.05
N SER A 176 -8.70 0.02 -5.89
CA SER A 176 -7.66 -0.91 -5.44
C SER A 176 -6.51 -1.02 -6.48
N TYR A 177 -6.21 -2.22 -6.98
CA TYR A 177 -5.15 -2.46 -7.97
C TYR A 177 -5.32 -1.68 -9.28
N SER A 178 -6.55 -1.24 -9.60
CA SER A 178 -6.81 -0.36 -10.74
C SER A 178 -6.12 1.00 -10.63
N GLY A 179 -5.63 1.37 -9.44
CA GLY A 179 -4.75 2.52 -9.23
C GLY A 179 -3.49 2.52 -10.11
N LEU A 180 -2.97 1.34 -10.44
CA LEU A 180 -1.83 1.19 -11.36
C LEU A 180 -2.26 1.25 -12.83
N THR A 181 -3.37 0.59 -13.18
CA THR A 181 -3.74 0.38 -14.59
C THR A 181 -4.59 1.50 -15.18
N VAL A 182 -5.48 2.14 -14.41
CA VAL A 182 -6.36 3.22 -14.91
C VAL A 182 -5.55 4.42 -15.41
N PRO A 183 -4.56 4.97 -14.68
CA PRO A 183 -3.74 6.06 -15.21
C PRO A 183 -3.01 5.68 -16.50
N ALA A 184 -2.50 4.44 -16.59
CA ALA A 184 -1.84 3.94 -17.79
C ALA A 184 -2.81 3.77 -18.98
N ILE A 185 -4.06 3.36 -18.74
CA ILE A 185 -5.14 3.29 -19.75
C ILE A 185 -5.49 4.68 -20.26
N VAL A 186 -5.68 5.64 -19.35
CA VAL A 186 -5.98 7.03 -19.70
C VAL A 186 -4.87 7.62 -20.57
N GLN A 187 -3.60 7.40 -20.19
CA GLN A 187 -2.45 7.82 -20.99
C GLN A 187 -2.45 7.17 -22.37
N LYS A 188 -2.74 5.86 -22.45
CA LYS A 188 -2.81 5.14 -23.73
C LYS A 188 -3.91 5.69 -24.63
N ILE A 189 -5.12 5.93 -24.10
CA ILE A 189 -6.24 6.51 -24.85
C ILE A 189 -5.88 7.92 -25.33
N SER A 190 -5.30 8.75 -24.45
CA SER A 190 -4.87 10.11 -24.78
C SER A 190 -3.85 10.12 -25.91
N ASN A 191 -2.84 9.26 -25.86
CA ASN A 191 -1.85 9.12 -26.93
C ASN A 191 -2.51 8.66 -28.24
N GLY A 192 -3.37 7.65 -28.17
CA GLY A 192 -4.12 7.18 -29.34
C GLY A 192 -5.01 8.26 -29.96
N ASN A 193 -5.62 9.13 -29.16
CA ASN A 193 -6.36 10.29 -29.67
C ASN A 193 -5.46 11.31 -30.39
N ASN A 194 -4.28 11.59 -29.83
CA ASN A 194 -3.29 12.48 -30.47
C ASN A 194 -2.73 11.91 -31.77
N GLU A 195 -2.68 10.58 -31.87
CA GLU A 195 -2.29 9.83 -33.07
C GLU A 195 -3.47 9.56 -34.04
N ASP A 196 -4.61 10.22 -33.83
CA ASP A 196 -5.81 10.09 -34.65
C ASP A 196 -6.41 8.67 -34.74
N MET A 197 -6.09 7.80 -33.79
CA MET A 197 -6.66 6.46 -33.70
C MET A 197 -8.19 6.53 -33.52
N LYS A 198 -8.93 5.86 -34.40
CA LYS A 198 -10.41 5.90 -34.42
C LYS A 198 -11.04 4.71 -33.67
N PRO A 199 -12.25 4.88 -33.09
CA PRO A 199 -12.93 6.15 -32.88
C PRO A 199 -12.18 7.03 -31.87
N LEU A 200 -12.20 8.35 -32.06
CA LEU A 200 -11.68 9.27 -31.06
C LEU A 200 -12.55 9.17 -29.80
N ILE A 201 -11.92 9.04 -28.64
CA ILE A 201 -12.62 8.95 -27.36
C ILE A 201 -12.71 10.36 -26.77
N ASN A 202 -13.91 10.84 -26.43
CA ASN A 202 -14.10 12.15 -25.77
C ASN A 202 -13.68 12.10 -24.28
N LEU A 203 -12.42 11.74 -24.04
CA LEU A 203 -11.81 11.52 -22.73
C LEU A 203 -11.76 12.84 -21.93
N LYS A 204 -12.32 12.83 -20.72
CA LYS A 204 -12.34 13.99 -19.81
C LYS A 204 -11.54 13.81 -18.53
N GLY A 205 -11.31 12.58 -18.09
CA GLY A 205 -10.52 12.33 -16.89
C GLY A 205 -10.65 10.90 -16.38
N TYR A 206 -10.22 10.71 -15.13
CA TYR A 206 -10.31 9.43 -14.45
C TYR A 206 -10.56 9.57 -12.95
N MET A 207 -11.01 8.49 -12.31
CA MET A 207 -11.34 8.42 -10.89
C MET A 207 -10.77 7.14 -10.27
N LEU A 208 -10.28 7.23 -9.04
CA LEU A 208 -9.70 6.09 -8.33
C LEU A 208 -10.22 6.01 -6.90
N GLY A 209 -10.79 4.86 -6.52
CA GLY A 209 -11.19 4.55 -5.15
C GLY A 209 -10.11 3.73 -4.43
N ASN A 210 -9.55 4.25 -3.33
CA ASN A 210 -8.52 3.56 -2.54
C ASN A 210 -7.41 2.89 -3.40
N PRO A 211 -6.75 3.64 -4.31
CA PRO A 211 -5.84 3.05 -5.29
C PRO A 211 -4.54 2.56 -4.67
N VAL A 212 -4.04 1.42 -5.16
CA VAL A 212 -2.61 1.08 -5.08
C VAL A 212 -1.86 1.96 -6.07
N THR A 213 -0.77 2.59 -5.64
CA THR A 213 0.02 3.52 -6.48
C THR A 213 1.49 3.18 -6.48
N ASP A 214 2.11 3.07 -5.31
CA ASP A 214 3.53 2.81 -5.16
C ASP A 214 3.78 2.10 -3.82
N PRO A 215 4.44 0.93 -3.84
CA PRO A 215 4.60 0.11 -2.64
C PRO A 215 5.38 0.82 -1.53
N THR A 216 6.29 1.73 -1.87
CA THR A 216 7.06 2.50 -0.87
C THR A 216 6.14 3.41 -0.07
N PHE A 217 5.21 4.10 -0.72
CA PHE A 217 4.28 4.98 -0.01
C PHE A 217 3.15 4.17 0.64
N ASP A 218 2.59 3.21 -0.08
CA ASP A 218 1.44 2.43 0.35
C ASP A 218 1.78 1.52 1.54
N ASP A 219 2.90 0.78 1.50
CA ASP A 219 3.27 -0.15 2.58
C ASP A 219 3.80 0.58 3.81
N ASN A 220 4.60 1.63 3.64
CA ASN A 220 5.14 2.38 4.77
C ASN A 220 4.06 3.10 5.59
N SER A 221 2.91 3.41 4.98
CA SER A 221 1.79 4.06 5.66
C SER A 221 1.02 3.13 6.62
N LYS A 222 1.12 1.80 6.46
CA LYS A 222 0.27 0.83 7.19
C LYS A 222 0.49 0.85 8.70
N VAL A 223 1.75 0.87 9.14
CA VAL A 223 2.10 0.86 10.56
C VAL A 223 1.71 2.15 11.28
N PRO A 224 2.05 3.36 10.78
CA PRO A 224 1.58 4.60 11.42
C PRO A 224 0.06 4.74 11.37
N PHE A 225 -0.61 4.27 10.31
CA PHE A 225 -2.09 4.24 10.27
C PHE A 225 -2.67 3.31 11.35
N ALA A 226 -2.14 2.09 11.48
CA ALA A 226 -2.60 1.13 12.49
C ALA A 226 -2.39 1.66 13.93
N HIS A 227 -1.26 2.33 14.19
CA HIS A 227 -1.01 2.96 15.48
C HIS A 227 -1.98 4.13 15.74
N GLY A 228 -2.16 5.02 14.76
CA GLY A 228 -3.11 6.15 14.87
C GLY A 228 -4.57 5.71 15.07
N MET A 229 -4.94 4.52 14.58
CA MET A 229 -6.25 3.90 14.79
C MET A 229 -6.36 3.08 16.08
N GLY A 230 -5.29 2.98 16.89
CA GLY A 230 -5.25 2.21 18.13
C GLY A 230 -5.26 0.68 17.93
N LEU A 231 -4.89 0.20 16.74
CA LEU A 231 -4.88 -1.23 16.41
C LEU A 231 -3.59 -1.94 16.86
N ILE A 232 -2.51 -1.19 17.10
CA ILE A 232 -1.25 -1.69 17.64
C ILE A 232 -0.82 -0.87 18.85
N SER A 233 -0.13 -1.51 19.79
CA SER A 233 0.38 -0.86 21.01
C SER A 233 1.53 0.10 20.69
N ASP A 234 1.82 1.02 21.62
CA ASP A 234 3.01 1.86 21.57
C ASP A 234 4.27 1.01 21.47
N GLU A 235 4.35 -0.12 22.20
CA GLU A 235 5.49 -1.04 22.12
C GLU A 235 5.73 -1.58 20.70
N LEU A 236 4.66 -1.99 19.99
CA LEU A 236 4.77 -2.43 18.60
C LEU A 236 5.14 -1.28 17.66
N TYR A 237 4.60 -0.10 17.88
CA TYR A 237 4.96 1.10 17.11
C TYR A 237 6.41 1.54 17.35
N GLU A 238 6.93 1.39 18.56
CA GLU A 238 8.33 1.69 18.87
C GLU A 238 9.29 0.76 18.11
N SER A 239 8.92 -0.51 17.90
CA SER A 239 9.69 -1.41 17.01
C SER A 239 9.75 -0.93 15.55
N TYR A 240 8.76 -0.16 15.09
CA TYR A 240 8.78 0.45 13.76
C TYR A 240 9.85 1.53 13.60
N LYS A 241 10.31 2.16 14.70
CA LYS A 241 11.45 3.10 14.64
C LYS A 241 12.73 2.41 14.15
N GLU A 242 12.90 1.12 14.44
CA GLU A 242 14.03 0.34 13.92
C GLU A 242 13.98 0.20 12.39
N LEU A 243 12.77 0.01 11.85
CA LEU A 243 12.53 -0.05 10.42
C LEU A 243 12.79 1.30 9.76
N LEU A 244 12.36 2.41 10.37
CA LEU A 244 12.66 3.75 9.90
C LEU A 244 14.17 4.02 9.83
N ALA A 245 14.91 3.61 10.86
CA ALA A 245 16.38 3.72 10.84
C ALA A 245 17.00 2.91 9.70
N THR A 246 16.43 1.75 9.38
CA THR A 246 16.87 0.90 8.27
C THR A 246 16.65 1.57 6.92
N TYR A 247 15.47 2.15 6.67
CA TYR A 247 15.23 2.91 5.44
C TYR A 247 16.12 4.13 5.33
N TRP A 248 16.18 4.92 6.39
CA TRP A 248 16.99 6.15 6.42
C TRP A 248 18.48 5.86 6.19
N ALA A 249 19.06 4.86 6.87
CA ALA A 249 20.49 4.54 6.74
C ALA A 249 20.85 3.84 5.41
N ASN A 250 19.87 3.31 4.68
CA ASN A 250 20.07 2.67 3.37
C ASN A 250 19.74 3.59 2.19
N ASP A 251 19.18 4.77 2.42
CA ASP A 251 18.99 5.78 1.39
C ASP A 251 20.34 6.31 0.86
N ASP A 252 20.47 6.44 -0.46
CA ASP A 252 21.73 6.82 -1.11
C ASP A 252 22.14 8.26 -0.78
N ASP A 253 21.18 9.19 -0.69
CA ASP A 253 21.45 10.58 -0.34
C ASP A 253 21.90 10.70 1.11
N VAL A 254 21.28 9.92 2.01
CA VAL A 254 21.72 9.84 3.42
C VAL A 254 23.13 9.27 3.51
N ARG A 255 23.43 8.16 2.82
CA ARG A 255 24.77 7.56 2.82
C ARG A 255 25.84 8.51 2.32
N LYS A 256 25.52 9.26 1.26
CA LYS A 256 26.39 10.31 0.72
C LYS A 256 26.60 11.45 1.73
N ALA A 257 25.54 11.90 2.40
CA ALA A 257 25.60 12.94 3.42
C ALA A 257 26.42 12.52 4.66
N LEU A 258 26.36 11.23 5.02
CA LEU A 258 27.18 10.63 6.08
C LEU A 258 28.60 10.27 5.64
N HIS A 259 28.95 10.51 4.37
CA HIS A 259 30.24 10.15 3.78
C HIS A 259 30.56 8.65 3.89
N VAL A 260 29.54 7.78 3.80
CA VAL A 260 29.73 6.34 3.70
C VAL A 260 30.47 6.02 2.40
N GLN A 261 31.53 5.22 2.50
CA GLN A 261 32.31 4.83 1.32
C GLN A 261 31.46 3.99 0.37
N GLU A 262 31.31 4.44 -0.86
CA GLU A 262 30.53 3.76 -1.89
C GLU A 262 31.07 2.34 -2.12
N GLY A 263 30.17 1.34 -2.13
CA GLY A 263 30.52 -0.07 -2.30
C GLY A 263 31.20 -0.73 -1.10
N SER A 264 31.46 -0.01 0.00
CA SER A 264 32.13 -0.60 1.19
C SER A 264 31.27 -1.61 1.94
N ILE A 265 29.95 -1.42 1.91
CA ILE A 265 28.96 -2.31 2.50
C ILE A 265 27.77 -2.45 1.55
N GLY A 266 27.05 -3.57 1.64
CA GLY A 266 25.74 -3.75 1.00
C GLY A 266 24.68 -2.98 1.77
N GLU A 267 23.77 -3.68 2.41
CA GLU A 267 22.75 -3.08 3.27
C GLU A 267 23.29 -2.80 4.67
N TRP A 268 22.94 -1.64 5.21
CA TRP A 268 23.17 -1.28 6.60
C TRP A 268 22.23 -2.10 7.47
N GLN A 269 22.79 -2.65 8.55
CA GLN A 269 22.07 -3.40 9.57
C GLN A 269 22.37 -2.79 10.93
N ARG A 270 21.33 -2.63 11.77
CA ARG A 270 21.47 -2.11 13.13
C ARG A 270 22.41 -2.97 14.00
N CYS A 271 22.31 -4.29 13.87
CA CYS A 271 23.10 -5.26 14.63
C CYS A 271 23.61 -6.38 13.72
N ASN A 272 24.92 -6.63 13.74
CA ASN A 272 25.53 -7.82 13.13
C ASN A 272 26.13 -8.69 14.25
N PHE A 273 25.52 -9.85 14.50
CA PHE A 273 25.93 -10.75 15.59
C PHE A 273 27.11 -11.66 15.23
N ASN A 274 27.69 -11.52 14.03
CA ASN A 274 28.90 -12.25 13.64
C ASN A 274 30.15 -11.65 14.30
N TYR A 275 30.37 -11.98 15.57
CA TYR A 275 31.47 -11.45 16.39
C TYR A 275 32.07 -12.53 17.29
N THR A 276 33.41 -12.58 17.35
CA THR A 276 34.15 -13.50 18.23
C THR A 276 34.30 -12.89 19.63
N ARG A 277 33.71 -13.53 20.64
CA ARG A 277 33.82 -13.10 22.04
C ARG A 277 35.10 -13.64 22.70
N GLU A 278 36.09 -12.77 22.86
CA GLU A 278 37.36 -13.10 23.53
C GLU A 278 37.38 -12.66 25.02
N ILE A 279 36.64 -11.59 25.35
CA ILE A 279 36.51 -11.10 26.72
C ILE A 279 35.28 -11.76 27.37
N HIS A 280 35.53 -12.72 28.26
CA HIS A 280 34.47 -13.43 28.99
C HIS A 280 34.07 -12.76 30.30
N SER A 281 34.91 -11.87 30.86
CA SER A 281 34.61 -11.10 32.07
C SER A 281 35.38 -9.79 32.08
N SER A 282 34.72 -8.70 32.47
CA SER A 282 35.32 -7.38 32.63
C SER A 282 35.72 -7.06 34.08
N ILE A 283 35.44 -7.94 35.06
CA ILE A 283 35.64 -7.66 36.50
C ILE A 283 37.09 -7.27 36.81
N LYS A 284 38.06 -8.02 36.26
CA LYS A 284 39.49 -7.72 36.46
C LYS A 284 39.85 -6.31 36.00
N TYR A 285 39.31 -5.87 34.87
CA TYR A 285 39.55 -4.52 34.36
C TYR A 285 38.96 -3.44 35.28
N HIS A 286 37.78 -3.69 35.87
CA HIS A 286 37.22 -2.78 36.88
C HIS A 286 38.10 -2.68 38.14
N ILE A 287 38.77 -3.77 38.56
CA ILE A 287 39.72 -3.73 39.69
C ILE A 287 40.95 -2.89 39.30
N ASP A 288 41.60 -3.23 38.18
CA ASP A 288 42.84 -2.60 37.74
C ASP A 288 42.65 -1.08 37.53
N LEU A 289 41.56 -0.67 36.87
CA LEU A 289 41.21 0.75 36.67
C LEU A 289 40.85 1.47 37.98
N GLY A 290 40.33 0.74 38.96
CA GLY A 290 40.06 1.28 40.28
C GLY A 290 41.31 1.57 41.09
N ILE A 291 42.35 0.73 40.96
CA ILE A 291 43.66 0.95 41.59
C ILE A 291 44.33 2.21 41.03
N ILE A 292 44.21 2.43 39.71
CA ILE A 292 44.75 3.63 39.05
C ILE A 292 44.00 4.91 39.48
N GLY A 293 42.74 4.78 39.91
CA GLY A 293 41.92 5.89 40.38
C GLY A 293 41.06 6.54 39.28
N TYR A 294 40.72 5.82 38.21
CA TYR A 294 39.76 6.32 37.22
C TYR A 294 38.35 6.40 37.81
N ARG A 295 37.72 7.58 37.69
CA ARG A 295 36.32 7.79 38.05
C ARG A 295 35.40 7.06 37.08
N ARG A 296 34.38 6.37 37.60
CA ARG A 296 33.49 5.51 36.80
C ARG A 296 32.03 5.68 37.20
N LEU A 297 31.15 5.81 36.20
CA LEU A 297 29.70 5.72 36.36
C LEU A 297 29.23 4.42 35.75
N ILE A 298 28.55 3.59 36.54
CA ILE A 298 27.84 2.42 36.07
C ILE A 298 26.37 2.72 36.31
N TYR A 299 25.54 2.56 35.30
CA TYR A 299 24.10 2.77 35.46
C TYR A 299 23.29 1.65 34.82
N SER A 300 22.05 1.49 35.29
CA SER A 300 21.11 0.50 34.76
C SER A 300 19.70 1.08 34.73
N GLY A 301 18.98 0.87 33.64
CA GLY A 301 17.52 1.00 33.66
C GLY A 301 16.94 -0.07 34.59
N ASP A 302 16.06 0.31 35.52
CA ASP A 302 15.53 -0.65 36.50
C ASP A 302 14.43 -1.57 35.96
N HIS A 303 14.03 -1.39 34.69
CA HIS A 303 13.11 -2.28 33.96
C HIS A 303 13.84 -3.14 32.91
N ASP A 304 15.17 -3.10 32.82
CA ASP A 304 15.93 -3.99 31.94
C ASP A 304 15.89 -5.44 32.45
N MET A 305 15.31 -6.34 31.65
CA MET A 305 15.31 -7.78 31.92
C MET A 305 16.44 -8.54 31.22
N VAL A 306 17.08 -7.95 30.21
CA VAL A 306 18.23 -8.56 29.51
C VAL A 306 19.43 -8.57 30.43
N ILE A 307 19.74 -7.42 31.06
CA ILE A 307 20.79 -7.28 32.08
C ILE A 307 20.23 -6.57 33.32
N PRO A 308 19.54 -7.29 34.22
CA PRO A 308 18.93 -6.69 35.40
C PRO A 308 19.94 -5.99 36.31
N PHE A 309 19.57 -4.82 36.83
CA PHE A 309 20.44 -4.00 37.68
C PHE A 309 20.97 -4.74 38.93
N LEU A 310 20.24 -5.76 39.40
CA LEU A 310 20.66 -6.64 40.50
C LEU A 310 21.97 -7.39 40.18
N GLY A 311 22.12 -7.86 38.94
CA GLY A 311 23.36 -8.48 38.47
C GLY A 311 24.51 -7.47 38.46
N THR A 312 24.23 -6.23 38.04
CA THR A 312 25.19 -5.13 38.09
C THR A 312 25.65 -4.82 39.51
N GLN A 313 24.72 -4.74 40.46
CA GLN A 313 25.05 -4.56 41.88
C GLN A 313 25.88 -5.72 42.44
N ALA A 314 25.59 -6.96 42.03
CA ALA A 314 26.30 -8.14 42.52
C ALA A 314 27.79 -8.10 42.19
N TRP A 315 28.17 -7.82 40.93
CA TRP A 315 29.59 -7.75 40.57
C TRP A 315 30.27 -6.49 41.13
N ILE A 316 29.56 -5.37 41.28
CA ILE A 316 30.11 -4.18 41.95
C ILE A 316 30.45 -4.52 43.41
N ARG A 317 29.56 -5.24 44.11
CA ARG A 317 29.80 -5.70 45.48
C ARG A 317 30.99 -6.67 45.56
N SER A 318 31.20 -7.52 44.56
CA SER A 318 32.34 -8.45 44.55
C SER A 318 33.70 -7.75 44.44
N LEU A 319 33.74 -6.46 44.08
CA LEU A 319 34.97 -5.67 44.10
C LEU A 319 35.45 -5.29 45.50
N ASN A 320 34.58 -5.40 46.52
CA ASN A 320 34.90 -5.17 47.94
C ASN A 320 35.47 -3.78 48.29
N TYR A 321 34.97 -2.72 47.66
CA TYR A 321 35.29 -1.34 48.03
C TYR A 321 34.32 -0.80 49.09
N SER A 322 34.82 0.05 50.00
CA SER A 322 34.00 0.71 51.02
C SER A 322 32.99 1.68 50.41
N ILE A 323 31.80 1.77 50.98
CA ILE A 323 30.75 2.71 50.57
C ILE A 323 31.06 4.09 51.14
N VAL A 324 30.95 5.14 50.32
CA VAL A 324 31.16 6.54 50.70
C VAL A 324 29.84 7.29 50.86
N ASP A 325 28.90 7.05 49.94
CA ASP A 325 27.54 7.58 49.98
C ASP A 325 26.59 6.40 49.75
N ASP A 326 25.74 6.11 50.74
CA ASP A 326 24.90 4.92 50.73
C ASP A 326 23.68 5.08 49.81
N TRP A 327 22.96 3.99 49.60
CA TRP A 327 21.84 3.89 48.67
C TRP A 327 20.76 4.92 48.96
N ARG A 328 20.63 5.91 48.08
CA ARG A 328 19.68 7.02 48.21
C ARG A 328 19.04 7.37 46.88
N PRO A 329 17.85 7.98 46.87
CA PRO A 329 17.27 8.50 45.63
C PRO A 329 18.12 9.64 45.07
N TRP A 330 18.17 9.72 43.74
CA TRP A 330 18.62 10.92 43.03
C TRP A 330 17.43 11.48 42.23
N HIS A 331 17.46 12.80 42.00
CA HIS A 331 16.29 13.53 41.52
C HIS A 331 16.55 14.27 40.22
N SER A 332 15.57 14.25 39.32
CA SER A 332 15.55 15.06 38.11
C SER A 332 14.21 15.79 38.04
N HIS A 333 14.23 17.11 37.80
CA HIS A 333 13.02 17.94 37.70
C HIS A 333 12.04 17.77 38.89
N GLY A 334 12.57 17.61 40.10
CA GLY A 334 11.76 17.46 41.32
C GLY A 334 11.11 16.08 41.51
N GLN A 335 11.40 15.11 40.65
CA GLN A 335 10.93 13.72 40.76
C GLN A 335 12.11 12.78 41.05
N VAL A 336 11.83 11.64 41.68
CA VAL A 336 12.81 10.57 41.83
C VAL A 336 13.12 10.00 40.46
N ALA A 337 14.36 10.13 40.02
CA ALA A 337 14.83 9.63 38.73
C ALA A 337 15.51 8.26 38.84
N GLY A 338 15.80 7.82 40.07
CA GLY A 338 16.32 6.50 40.41
C GLY A 338 17.07 6.54 41.73
N TYR A 339 17.98 5.59 41.94
CA TYR A 339 18.77 5.47 43.16
C TYR A 339 20.26 5.41 42.86
N THR A 340 21.09 5.90 43.76
CA THR A 340 22.54 5.93 43.57
C THR A 340 23.31 5.55 44.84
N ARG A 341 24.55 5.09 44.64
CA ARG A 341 25.52 4.78 45.70
C ARG A 341 26.93 5.06 45.17
N THR A 342 27.82 5.57 46.03
CA THR A 342 29.22 5.80 45.68
C THR A 342 30.18 4.99 46.55
N TYR A 343 31.36 4.68 45.99
CA TYR A 343 32.38 3.83 46.61
C TYR A 343 33.72 4.55 46.70
N SER A 344 34.59 4.09 47.61
CA SER A 344 35.88 4.72 47.93
C SER A 344 36.87 4.78 46.77
N ASN A 345 36.65 3.99 45.72
CA ASN A 345 37.46 3.96 44.50
C ASN A 345 36.88 4.84 43.37
N GLN A 346 36.09 5.86 43.70
CA GLN A 346 35.45 6.77 42.74
C GLN A 346 34.46 6.10 41.77
N LEU A 347 33.93 4.92 42.13
CA LEU A 347 32.83 4.28 41.43
C LEU A 347 31.50 4.84 41.92
N THR A 348 30.64 5.25 40.99
CA THR A 348 29.23 5.59 41.24
C THR A 348 28.36 4.57 40.53
N PHE A 349 27.41 3.98 41.25
CA PHE A 349 26.34 3.18 40.67
C PHE A 349 25.04 3.97 40.72
N ALA A 350 24.25 3.94 39.64
CA ALA A 350 22.93 4.57 39.60
C ALA A 350 21.89 3.70 38.87
N THR A 351 20.65 3.69 39.33
CA THR A 351 19.51 3.20 38.53
C THR A 351 18.80 4.37 37.86
N VAL A 352 18.15 4.09 36.74
CA VAL A 352 17.23 5.02 36.05
C VAL A 352 15.83 4.42 36.12
N MET A 353 14.94 5.08 36.86
CA MET A 353 13.60 4.61 37.13
C MET A 353 12.74 4.60 35.86
N GLY A 354 12.15 3.45 35.54
CA GLY A 354 11.38 3.26 34.31
C GLY A 354 12.23 3.13 33.04
N GLY A 355 13.56 2.99 33.16
CA GLY A 355 14.46 2.79 32.03
C GLY A 355 14.57 1.31 31.64
N GLY A 356 14.57 1.01 30.34
CA GLY A 356 14.89 -0.33 29.80
C GLY A 356 16.38 -0.57 29.56
N HIS A 357 16.74 -1.53 28.70
CA HIS A 357 18.13 -1.88 28.38
C HIS A 357 18.93 -0.68 27.86
N THR A 358 18.34 0.06 26.92
CA THR A 358 18.82 1.34 26.41
C THR A 358 18.17 2.48 27.20
N ALA A 359 18.48 2.63 28.49
CA ALA A 359 17.81 3.61 29.37
C ALA A 359 17.63 5.03 28.77
N PRO A 360 18.57 5.61 27.98
CA PRO A 360 18.36 6.91 27.32
C PRO A 360 17.24 6.95 26.27
N GLU A 361 16.86 5.81 25.69
CA GLU A 361 15.72 5.70 24.76
C GLU A 361 14.38 5.89 25.49
N TYR A 362 14.28 5.34 26.71
CA TYR A 362 13.06 5.36 27.52
C TYR A 362 12.98 6.59 28.44
N LYS A 363 14.13 7.07 28.93
CA LYS A 363 14.28 8.14 29.94
C LYS A 363 15.38 9.14 29.54
N PRO A 364 15.23 9.83 28.38
CA PRO A 364 16.29 10.69 27.84
C PRO A 364 16.65 11.86 28.76
N ALA A 365 15.65 12.49 29.40
CA ALA A 365 15.86 13.65 30.26
C ALA A 365 16.62 13.28 31.55
N GLU A 366 16.23 12.17 32.18
CA GLU A 366 16.88 11.63 33.37
C GLU A 366 18.31 11.17 33.05
N CYS A 367 18.50 10.43 31.95
CA CYS A 367 19.82 9.99 31.53
C CYS A 367 20.75 11.16 31.21
N PHE A 368 20.24 12.21 30.54
CA PHE A 368 21.01 13.43 30.28
C PHE A 368 21.38 14.16 31.58
N ALA A 369 20.46 14.30 32.53
CA ALA A 369 20.74 14.93 33.81
C ALA A 369 21.81 14.17 34.60
N MET A 370 21.72 12.83 34.63
CA MET A 370 22.73 11.96 35.25
C MET A 370 24.09 12.11 34.57
N PHE A 371 24.15 12.02 33.24
CA PHE A 371 25.37 12.19 32.46
C PHE A 371 26.01 13.56 32.70
N LYS A 372 25.22 14.63 32.58
CA LYS A 372 25.67 16.02 32.77
C LYS A 372 26.29 16.21 34.14
N ARG A 373 25.58 15.85 35.21
CA ARG A 373 26.07 16.00 36.58
C ARG A 373 27.35 15.20 36.78
N TRP A 374 27.37 13.95 36.32
CA TRP A 374 28.55 13.12 36.46
C TRP A 374 29.76 13.71 35.72
N ILE A 375 29.64 14.10 34.45
CA ILE A 375 30.79 14.56 33.66
C ILE A 375 31.38 15.88 34.18
N ILE A 376 30.55 16.78 34.73
CA ILE A 376 31.01 18.05 35.32
C ILE A 376 31.30 17.96 36.83
N GLN A 377 31.32 16.76 37.39
CA GLN A 377 31.63 16.47 38.80
C GLN A 377 30.61 16.98 39.82
N GLU A 378 29.36 17.18 39.41
CA GLU A 378 28.25 17.42 40.32
C GLU A 378 27.71 16.10 40.90
N PRO A 379 27.21 16.10 42.15
CA PRO A 379 26.51 14.95 42.72
C PRO A 379 25.23 14.62 41.96
N LEU A 380 24.88 13.32 41.92
CA LEU A 380 23.57 12.86 41.43
C LEU A 380 22.44 13.20 42.40
#